data_AF-A0A957G588-F1
#
_entry.id   AF-A0A957G588-F1
#
_cell.length_a   1.000
_cell.length_b   1.000
_cell.length_c   1.000
_cell.angle_alpha   90.00
_cell.angle_beta   90.00
_cell.angle_gamma   90.00
#
_symmetry.space_group_name_H-M   'P 1'
#
loop_
_entity.id
_entity.type
_entity.pdbx_description
1 polymer ?
#
loop_
_entity_poly.entity_id
_entity_poly.type
_entity_poly.pdbx_seq_one_letter_code
_entity_poly.pdbx_strand_id
1 'polypeptide(L)'
;MYKTTGFVSFLFRRVSGVALVLYLFMHIWVIGSANGGPAAFNARMAMVQAPLFRFLEVALLVAVVYHGFDGIRLLIVHWFDVTEYRKSLFYAMFVLFILVSIVGGVPILLFALEGN
;
A
#
# COMPACT_ATOMS: atom_id res chain seq x y z
N MET A 1 2.33 24.69 11.04
CA MET A 1 3.35 23.98 10.23
C MET A 1 2.89 22.61 9.74
N TYR A 2 2.18 21.82 10.56
CA TYR A 2 1.75 20.42 10.29
C TYR A 2 0.54 20.23 9.35
N LYS A 3 -0.08 21.32 8.85
CA LYS A 3 -1.26 21.25 7.98
C LYS A 3 -0.96 21.50 6.49
N THR A 4 0.31 21.62 6.12
CA THR A 4 0.70 21.82 4.71
C THR A 4 0.56 20.51 3.94
N THR A 5 0.21 20.60 2.65
CA THR A 5 0.12 19.42 1.76
C THR A 5 1.46 18.67 1.71
N GLY A 6 2.58 19.39 1.77
CA GLY A 6 3.92 18.81 1.86
C GLY A 6 4.16 18.00 3.13
N PHE A 7 3.75 18.51 4.30
CA PHE A 7 3.90 17.77 5.57
C PHE A 7 3.01 16.54 5.61
N VAL A 8 1.74 16.68 5.18
CA VAL A 8 0.79 15.57 5.10
C VAL A 8 1.33 14.48 4.18
N SER A 9 1.82 14.87 3.00
CA SER A 9 2.47 13.94 2.06
C SER A 9 3.64 13.19 2.68
N PHE A 10 4.55 13.94 3.31
CA PHE A 10 5.72 13.38 3.95
C PHE A 10 5.35 12.36 5.03
N LEU A 11 4.41 12.71 5.91
CA LEU A 11 4.00 11.87 7.03
C LEU A 11 3.44 10.54 6.53
N PHE A 12 2.46 10.59 5.62
CA PHE A 12 1.85 9.38 5.10
C PHE A 12 2.85 8.51 4.32
N ARG A 13 3.77 9.09 3.54
CA ARG A 13 4.80 8.33 2.82
C ARG A 13 5.74 7.61 3.78
N ARG A 14 6.09 8.23 4.90
CA ARG A 14 6.96 7.64 5.92
C ARG A 14 6.25 6.50 6.66
N VAL A 15 5.02 6.73 7.11
CA VAL A 15 4.23 5.71 7.81
C VAL A 15 3.96 4.52 6.89
N SER A 16 3.56 4.76 5.63
CA SER A 16 3.36 3.68 4.67
C SER A 16 4.66 2.92 4.39
N GLY A 17 5.79 3.62 4.24
CA GLY A 17 7.10 2.97 4.05
C GLY A 17 7.46 2.02 5.21
N VAL A 18 7.25 2.44 6.46
CA VAL A 18 7.48 1.58 7.63
C VAL A 18 6.52 0.38 7.62
N ALA A 19 5.23 0.60 7.33
CA ALA A 19 4.27 -0.49 7.22
C ALA A 19 4.64 -1.51 6.13
N LEU A 20 5.14 -1.04 4.98
CA LEU A 20 5.58 -1.90 3.88
C LEU A 20 6.84 -2.71 4.23
N VAL A 21 7.77 -2.14 4.99
CA VAL A 21 8.93 -2.89 5.50
C VAL A 21 8.49 -4.02 6.42
N LEU A 22 7.57 -3.75 7.35
CA LEU A 22 7.01 -4.77 8.24
C LEU A 22 6.28 -5.87 7.45
N TYR A 23 5.47 -5.48 6.47
CA TYR A 23 4.82 -6.40 5.54
C TYR A 23 5.84 -7.26 4.78
N LEU A 24 6.95 -6.68 4.33
CA LEU A 24 7.95 -7.41 3.54
C LEU A 24 8.54 -8.61 4.31
N PHE A 25 8.79 -8.48 5.61
CA PHE A 25 9.23 -9.60 6.44
C PHE A 25 8.21 -10.75 6.46
N MET A 26 6.94 -10.41 6.68
CA MET A 26 5.84 -11.39 6.64
C MET A 26 5.69 -12.01 5.26
N HIS A 27 5.77 -11.20 4.20
CA HIS A 27 5.65 -11.62 2.82
C HIS A 27 6.73 -12.64 2.44
N ILE A 28 7.99 -12.35 2.75
CA ILE A 28 9.12 -13.25 2.51
C ILE A 28 8.99 -14.53 3.34
N TRP A 29 8.50 -14.45 4.58
CA TRP A 29 8.29 -15.62 5.43
C TRP A 29 7.22 -16.59 4.89
N VAL A 30 6.12 -16.05 4.35
CA VAL A 30 5.05 -16.85 3.72
C VAL A 30 5.49 -17.40 2.37
N ILE A 31 5.95 -16.55 1.44
CA ILE A 31 6.33 -17.02 0.10
C ILE A 31 7.58 -17.92 0.15
N GLY A 32 8.56 -17.60 1.00
CA GLY A 32 9.76 -18.42 1.17
C GLY A 32 9.50 -19.82 1.73
N SER A 33 8.31 -20.06 2.30
CA SER A 33 7.88 -21.39 2.74
C SER A 33 7.66 -22.38 1.61
N ALA A 34 7.47 -21.89 0.38
CA ALA A 34 7.34 -22.71 -0.82
C ALA A 34 8.57 -23.61 -1.04
N ASN A 35 9.76 -23.18 -0.56
CA ASN A 35 10.98 -24.00 -0.60
C ASN A 35 10.88 -25.28 0.26
N GLY A 36 9.98 -25.32 1.23
CA GLY A 36 9.67 -26.49 2.05
C GLY A 36 8.60 -27.41 1.46
N GLY A 37 8.15 -27.14 0.24
CA GLY A 37 7.12 -27.89 -0.47
C GLY A 37 5.68 -27.41 -0.22
N PRO A 38 4.70 -27.96 -0.96
CA PRO A 38 3.32 -27.46 -0.97
C PRO A 38 2.64 -27.50 0.40
N ALA A 39 2.92 -28.52 1.23
CA ALA A 39 2.33 -28.64 2.55
C ALA A 39 2.73 -27.50 3.48
N ALA A 40 4.03 -27.13 3.50
CA ALA A 40 4.53 -26.01 4.30
C ALA A 40 3.96 -24.67 3.84
N PHE A 41 3.83 -24.48 2.52
CA PHE A 41 3.23 -23.29 1.92
C PHE A 41 1.75 -23.15 2.26
N ASN A 42 0.96 -24.20 2.02
CA ASN A 42 -0.47 -24.19 2.30
C ASN A 42 -0.77 -23.93 3.78
N ALA A 43 0.03 -24.52 4.69
CA ALA A 43 -0.12 -24.28 6.12
C ALA A 43 0.13 -22.81 6.51
N ARG A 44 1.15 -22.16 5.94
CA ARG A 44 1.41 -20.72 6.20
C ARG A 44 0.42 -19.81 5.49
N MET A 45 0.02 -20.16 4.27
CA MET A 45 -0.98 -19.40 3.50
C MET A 45 -2.32 -19.37 4.26
N ALA A 46 -2.73 -20.48 4.87
CA ALA A 46 -3.95 -20.53 5.68
C ALA A 46 -3.94 -19.52 6.84
N MET A 47 -2.77 -19.19 7.42
CA MET A 47 -2.67 -18.19 8.49
C MET A 47 -3.01 -16.78 8.00
N VAL A 48 -2.55 -16.41 6.80
CA VAL A 48 -2.81 -15.09 6.20
C VAL A 48 -4.15 -15.01 5.45
N GLN A 49 -4.92 -16.09 5.42
CA GLN A 49 -6.30 -16.11 4.91
C GLN A 49 -7.35 -15.89 6.00
N ALA A 50 -6.93 -15.82 7.28
CA ALA A 50 -7.84 -15.57 8.39
C ALA A 50 -8.53 -14.19 8.27
N PRO A 51 -9.74 -14.00 8.84
CA PRO A 51 -10.54 -12.79 8.62
C PRO A 51 -9.82 -11.47 8.92
N LEU A 52 -8.96 -11.45 9.95
CA LEU A 52 -8.13 -10.29 10.28
C LEU A 52 -7.25 -9.85 9.10
N PHE A 53 -6.63 -10.81 8.41
CA PHE A 53 -5.71 -10.52 7.31
C PHE A 53 -6.43 -10.04 6.05
N ARG A 54 -7.72 -10.35 5.88
CA ARG A 54 -8.54 -9.78 4.79
C ARG A 54 -8.66 -8.25 4.92
N PHE A 55 -8.83 -7.73 6.14
CA PHE A 55 -8.82 -6.28 6.37
C PHE A 55 -7.41 -5.68 6.22
N LEU A 56 -6.38 -6.41 6.67
CA LEU A 56 -5.00 -5.97 6.51
C LEU A 56 -4.57 -5.94 5.04
N GLU A 57 -5.13 -6.77 4.17
CA GLU A 57 -4.88 -6.76 2.73
C GLU A 57 -5.37 -5.45 2.09
N VAL A 58 -6.55 -4.96 2.49
CA VAL A 58 -7.07 -3.66 2.02
C VAL A 58 -6.20 -2.51 2.56
N ALA A 59 -5.82 -2.57 3.83
CA ALA A 59 -4.91 -1.58 4.42
C ALA A 59 -3.54 -1.57 3.72
N LEU A 60 -3.03 -2.75 3.37
CA LEU A 60 -1.81 -2.93 2.61
C LEU A 60 -1.92 -2.33 1.21
N LEU A 61 -3.02 -2.59 0.49
CA LEU A 61 -3.27 -1.99 -0.82
C LEU A 61 -3.18 -0.46 -0.76
N VAL A 62 -3.89 0.15 0.20
CA VAL A 62 -3.87 1.61 0.42
C VAL A 62 -2.45 2.09 0.71
N ALA A 63 -1.69 1.39 1.55
CA ALA A 63 -0.31 1.75 1.88
C ALA A 63 0.61 1.68 0.64
N VAL A 64 0.54 0.60 -0.15
CA VAL A 64 1.34 0.41 -1.38
C VAL A 64 1.03 1.49 -2.40
N VAL A 65 -0.25 1.70 -2.72
CA VAL A 65 -0.68 2.67 -3.75
C VAL A 65 -0.26 4.08 -3.36
N TYR A 66 -0.49 4.47 -2.11
CA TYR A 66 -0.07 5.77 -1.62
C TYR A 66 1.46 5.94 -1.69
N HIS A 67 2.22 4.97 -1.16
CA HIS A 67 3.67 5.02 -1.12
C HIS A 67 4.29 5.13 -2.52
N GLY A 68 3.83 4.27 -3.44
CA GLY A 68 4.32 4.22 -4.81
C GLY A 68 4.05 5.53 -5.54
N PHE A 69 2.80 5.99 -5.55
CA PHE A 69 2.45 7.21 -6.30
C PHE A 69 3.06 8.48 -5.69
N ASP A 70 3.15 8.58 -4.37
CA ASP A 70 3.71 9.76 -3.70
C ASP A 70 5.23 9.81 -3.92
N GLY A 71 5.89 8.65 -3.94
CA GLY A 71 7.28 8.49 -4.34
C GLY A 71 7.53 8.90 -5.79
N ILE A 72 6.74 8.40 -6.74
CA ILE A 72 6.83 8.78 -8.16
C ILE A 72 6.61 10.28 -8.34
N ARG A 73 5.62 10.87 -7.66
CA ARG A 73 5.38 12.32 -7.70
C ARG A 73 6.62 13.10 -7.27
N LEU A 74 7.28 12.69 -6.19
CA LEU A 74 8.52 13.34 -5.77
C LEU A 74 9.65 13.15 -6.77
N LEU A 75 9.81 11.96 -7.35
CA LEU A 75 10.79 11.72 -8.40
C LEU A 75 10.57 12.69 -9.56
N ILE A 76 9.34 12.85 -10.06
CA ILE A 76 9.02 13.81 -11.11
C ILE A 76 9.39 15.23 -10.70
N VAL A 77 8.94 15.68 -9.53
CA VAL A 77 9.18 17.05 -9.06
C VAL A 77 10.67 17.37 -8.96
N HIS A 78 11.48 16.44 -8.43
CA HIS A 78 12.90 16.68 -8.20
C HIS A 78 13.76 16.41 -9.44
N TRP A 79 13.35 15.50 -10.31
CA TRP A 79 14.09 15.17 -11.53
C TRP A 79 13.92 16.22 -12.62
N PHE A 80 12.72 16.79 -12.75
CA PHE A 80 12.41 17.82 -13.75
C PHE A 80 12.44 19.25 -13.19
N ASP A 81 12.80 19.42 -11.92
CA ASP A 81 12.84 20.72 -11.22
C ASP A 81 11.53 21.54 -11.26
N VAL A 82 10.39 20.85 -11.35
CA VAL A 82 9.04 21.45 -11.49
C VAL A 82 8.40 21.76 -10.13
N THR A 83 9.13 22.50 -9.29
CA THR A 83 8.77 22.71 -7.88
C THR A 83 7.49 23.55 -7.67
N GLU A 84 7.19 24.45 -8.61
CA GLU A 84 5.98 25.27 -8.67
C GLU A 84 4.71 24.43 -8.83
N TYR A 85 4.81 23.23 -9.42
CA TYR A 85 3.68 22.31 -9.60
C TYR A 85 3.50 21.31 -8.44
N ARG A 86 4.27 21.41 -7.34
CA ARG A 86 4.19 20.49 -6.19
C ARG A 86 2.77 20.31 -5.65
N LYS A 87 1.99 21.39 -5.59
CA LYS A 87 0.62 21.36 -5.04
C LYS A 87 -0.37 20.72 -6.03
N SER A 88 -0.31 21.04 -7.32
CA SER A 88 -1.18 20.44 -8.34
C SER A 88 -0.88 18.95 -8.52
N LEU A 89 0.40 18.57 -8.57
CA LEU A 89 0.84 17.18 -8.64
C LEU A 89 0.45 16.39 -7.39
N PHE A 90 0.42 17.01 -6.20
CA PHE A 90 -0.09 16.37 -4.99
C PHE A 90 -1.56 15.97 -5.16
N TYR A 91 -2.42 16.88 -5.64
CA TYR A 91 -3.84 16.57 -5.83
C TYR A 91 -4.07 15.56 -6.96
N ALA A 92 -3.34 15.67 -8.07
CA ALA A 92 -3.44 14.71 -9.17
C ALA A 92 -3.09 13.29 -8.69
N MET A 93 -1.99 13.15 -7.96
CA MET A 93 -1.60 11.89 -7.32
C MET A 93 -2.64 11.41 -6.30
N PHE A 94 -3.21 12.31 -5.49
CA PHE A 94 -4.19 11.95 -4.47
C PHE A 94 -5.50 11.42 -5.09
N VAL A 95 -5.95 12.01 -6.19
CA VAL A 95 -7.09 11.51 -6.97
C VAL A 95 -6.80 10.11 -7.51
N LEU A 96 -5.64 9.90 -8.13
CA LEU A 96 -5.23 8.57 -8.61
C LEU A 96 -5.16 7.54 -7.47
N PHE A 97 -4.62 7.95 -6.31
CA PHE A 97 -4.57 7.12 -5.12
C PHE A 97 -5.97 6.66 -4.69
N ILE A 98 -6.94 7.59 -4.59
CA ILE A 98 -8.32 7.26 -4.22
C ILE A 98 -8.94 6.32 -5.26
N LEU A 99 -8.82 6.64 -6.55
CA LEU A 99 -9.41 5.84 -7.63
C LEU A 99 -8.89 4.41 -7.61
N VAL A 100 -7.57 4.22 -7.59
CA VAL A 100 -6.96 2.88 -7.58
C VAL A 100 -7.29 2.14 -6.29
N SER A 101 -7.29 2.81 -5.14
CA SER A 101 -7.64 2.18 -3.86
C SER A 101 -9.10 1.75 -3.81
N ILE A 102 -10.04 2.49 -4.41
CA ILE A 102 -11.45 2.08 -4.48
C ILE A 102 -11.61 0.93 -5.46
N VAL A 103 -11.06 1.05 -6.68
CA VAL A 103 -11.18 0.01 -7.72
C VAL A 103 -10.59 -1.32 -7.26
N GLY A 104 -9.44 -1.31 -6.59
CA GLY A 104 -8.83 -2.52 -6.04
C GLY A 104 -9.43 -2.97 -4.69
N GLY A 105 -9.76 -2.02 -3.81
CA GLY A 105 -10.18 -2.31 -2.44
C GLY A 105 -11.62 -2.78 -2.33
N VAL A 106 -12.53 -2.28 -3.17
CA VAL A 106 -13.95 -2.68 -3.14
C VAL A 106 -14.11 -4.19 -3.44
N PRO A 107 -13.52 -4.76 -4.49
CA PRO A 107 -13.59 -6.20 -4.73
C PRO A 107 -13.03 -7.04 -3.57
N ILE A 108 -11.89 -6.63 -2.99
CA ILE A 108 -11.27 -7.33 -1.86
C ILE A 108 -12.20 -7.28 -0.64
N LEU A 109 -12.79 -6.13 -0.34
CA LEU A 109 -13.73 -5.97 0.77
C LEU A 109 -15.01 -6.78 0.56
N LEU A 110 -15.59 -6.74 -0.64
CA LEU A 110 -16.79 -7.53 -0.97
C LEU A 110 -16.52 -9.02 -0.81
N PHE A 111 -15.41 -9.51 -1.38
CA PHE A 111 -15.00 -10.90 -1.21
C PHE A 111 -14.78 -11.27 0.26
N ALA A 112 -14.22 -10.35 1.05
CA ALA A 112 -14.01 -10.57 2.49
C ALA A 112 -15.32 -10.68 3.29
N LEU A 113 -16.37 -9.97 2.86
CA LEU A 113 -17.69 -9.94 3.49
C LEU A 113 -18.63 -11.06 3.01
N GLU A 114 -18.55 -11.42 1.73
CA GLU A 114 -19.35 -12.50 1.11
C GLU A 114 -18.80 -13.89 1.43
N GLY A 115 -17.49 -14.01 1.67
CA GLY A 115 -16.81 -15.27 2.00
C GLY A 115 -16.95 -15.72 3.46
N ASN A 116 -18.14 -15.55 4.05
CA ASN A 116 -18.57 -16.08 5.35
C ASN A 116 -19.71 -17.09 5.18
#